data_AF-A0A3M2KT33-F1
#
_entry.id   AF-A0A3M2KT33-F1
#
_cell.length_a   1.000
_cell.length_b   1.000
_cell.length_c   1.000
_cell.angle_alpha   90.00
_cell.angle_beta   90.00
_cell.angle_gamma   90.00
#
_symmetry.space_group_name_H-M   'P 1'
#
loop_
_entity.id
_entity.type
_entity.pdbx_description
1 polymer ?
#
loop_
_entity_poly.entity_id
_entity_poly.type
_entity_poly.pdbx_seq_one_letter_code
_entity_poly.pdbx_strand_id
1 'polypeptide(L)'
;MKRISRWSAALPAVIGCVLALSAPPATAAPADFGPLHVAGSQFVDQYGRVVLLHGVNNVDKQAPYIQPGDGVTVTDADAAMLARHGFDTVRLGVSFDAMMPTPGVVDTAYLDRVVAVVDMLAQHGIHTLLDNHQDGLSSVWDGNGFPAWSITARPTPGESNPGFPMNYLMASMNAGWDEVWNNSHGVLDQLGTALGALAGRVQGHPGALGIELLNEPWPGTAFTSCFPNGCPDFDAKYQADMQKLTDAVRAHNSGLTVLWEPNVTWNETMPTNLGNNPPITSPGIAFAPHDYCIPSQLTIYSGLPDALRGLCGPQQGKTWANIDSFTHRTGIPTLVTEFGDGDPSVVPNTLSHADDRFLGWEYWQYTTGSDPFQGDLGHQLVRTYPQATSGTPGRMVFDAATGDFAYRYTPKATGKPTEIYVSDLHYPNGYQVRADGGTVTSAPGARTVTVEATGSAPVTVYINRPGSAGATLPAGAFDPGSAATATGSAGIGTGSAGSSTGLGTGSVGSAAGAVAGSSESAG
;
A
#
# COMPACT_ATOMS: atom_id res chain seq x y z
N MET A 1 -34.60 -83.71 30.03
CA MET A 1 -33.92 -83.04 31.16
C MET A 1 -32.84 -82.15 30.55
N LYS A 2 -32.75 -80.83 30.64
CA LYS A 2 -33.20 -79.82 31.60
C LYS A 2 -33.64 -78.55 30.85
N ARG A 3 -34.57 -77.79 31.45
CA ARG A 3 -35.08 -76.47 31.03
C ARG A 3 -33.97 -75.41 31.11
N ILE A 4 -33.94 -74.44 30.19
CA ILE A 4 -33.18 -73.19 30.35
C ILE A 4 -34.14 -72.02 30.16
N SER A 5 -34.16 -71.15 31.17
CA SER A 5 -35.04 -69.98 31.34
C SER A 5 -34.60 -68.79 30.50
N ARG A 6 -35.59 -68.05 29.98
CA ARG A 6 -35.45 -66.69 29.45
C ARG A 6 -35.05 -65.72 30.58
N TRP A 7 -33.97 -64.98 30.38
CA TRP A 7 -33.61 -63.80 31.17
C TRP A 7 -33.71 -62.58 30.26
N SER A 8 -34.57 -61.64 30.66
CA SER A 8 -34.74 -60.33 30.05
C SER A 8 -33.60 -59.42 30.54
N ALA A 9 -32.76 -58.93 29.62
CA ALA A 9 -31.77 -57.91 29.92
C ALA A 9 -32.35 -56.52 29.63
N ALA A 10 -32.36 -55.67 30.65
CA ALA A 10 -32.70 -54.25 30.55
C ALA A 10 -31.55 -53.47 29.89
N LEU A 11 -31.85 -52.66 28.87
CA LEU A 11 -30.93 -51.65 28.33
C LEU A 11 -30.94 -50.41 29.23
N PRO A 12 -29.77 -49.84 29.60
CA PRO A 12 -29.73 -48.53 30.23
C PRO A 12 -29.96 -47.43 29.18
N ALA A 13 -30.90 -46.53 29.46
CA ALA A 13 -31.10 -45.31 28.69
C ALA A 13 -29.94 -44.34 28.98
N VAL A 14 -29.08 -44.13 27.99
CA VAL A 14 -28.05 -43.07 28.03
C VAL A 14 -28.73 -41.76 27.63
N ILE A 15 -28.98 -40.90 28.62
CA ILE A 15 -29.39 -39.52 28.40
C ILE A 15 -28.14 -38.76 27.95
N GLY A 16 -28.03 -38.52 26.64
CA GLY A 16 -26.99 -37.65 26.09
C GLY A 16 -27.30 -36.20 26.42
N CYS A 17 -26.54 -35.59 27.33
CA CYS A 17 -26.46 -34.14 27.44
C CYS A 17 -25.85 -33.58 26.16
N VAL A 18 -26.69 -33.04 25.28
CA VAL A 18 -26.24 -32.17 24.19
C VAL A 18 -25.81 -30.85 24.85
N LEU A 19 -24.53 -30.72 25.15
CA LEU A 19 -23.92 -29.42 25.40
C LEU A 19 -23.92 -28.67 24.06
N ALA A 20 -24.95 -27.85 23.83
CA ALA A 20 -24.92 -26.85 22.79
C ALA A 20 -23.80 -25.86 23.16
N LEU A 21 -22.63 -26.03 22.55
CA LEU A 21 -21.61 -25.00 22.49
C LEU A 21 -22.22 -23.85 21.69
N SER A 22 -22.80 -22.88 22.39
CA SER A 22 -23.13 -21.58 21.82
C SER A 22 -21.84 -20.96 21.32
N ALA A 23 -21.69 -20.82 20.00
CA ALA A 23 -20.66 -19.97 19.44
C ALA A 23 -20.76 -18.58 20.10
N PRO A 24 -19.63 -17.94 20.47
CA PRO A 24 -19.69 -16.57 20.94
C PRO A 24 -20.45 -15.72 19.91
N PRO A 25 -21.31 -14.77 20.37
CA PRO A 25 -22.01 -13.90 19.45
C PRO A 25 -20.99 -13.23 18.54
N ALA A 26 -21.22 -13.27 17.23
CA ALA A 26 -20.40 -12.57 16.26
C ALA A 26 -20.30 -11.10 16.70
N THR A 27 -19.09 -10.65 17.01
CA THR A 27 -18.84 -9.24 17.33
C THR A 27 -19.20 -8.46 16.07
N ALA A 28 -20.07 -7.46 16.18
CA ALA A 28 -20.35 -6.59 15.05
C ALA A 28 -19.16 -5.64 14.84
N ALA A 29 -18.97 -5.18 13.60
CA ALA A 29 -18.07 -4.06 13.31
C ALA A 29 -18.36 -2.87 14.25
N PRO A 30 -17.36 -2.02 14.55
CA PRO A 30 -17.59 -0.81 15.34
C PRO A 30 -18.77 -0.02 14.79
N ALA A 31 -19.63 0.53 15.66
CA ALA A 31 -20.88 1.16 15.24
C ALA A 31 -20.72 2.31 14.22
N ASP A 32 -19.53 2.90 14.15
CA ASP A 32 -19.17 3.98 13.24
C ASP A 32 -18.33 3.53 12.03
N PHE A 33 -18.08 2.23 11.89
CA PHE A 33 -17.35 1.66 10.76
C PHE A 33 -18.31 1.42 9.58
N GLY A 34 -17.94 1.89 8.40
CA GLY A 34 -18.76 1.83 7.21
C GLY A 34 -17.92 1.88 5.94
N PRO A 35 -18.55 1.73 4.77
CA PRO A 35 -17.83 1.71 3.50
C PRO A 35 -17.16 3.06 3.24
N LEU A 36 -15.93 3.01 2.71
CA LEU A 36 -15.25 4.18 2.17
C LEU A 36 -15.59 4.37 0.70
N HIS A 37 -15.57 5.60 0.24
CA HIS A 37 -15.71 5.95 -1.16
C HIS A 37 -14.74 7.07 -1.53
N VAL A 38 -14.48 7.21 -2.84
CA VAL A 38 -13.65 8.29 -3.38
C VAL A 38 -14.50 9.54 -3.61
N ALA A 39 -14.06 10.67 -3.09
CA ALA A 39 -14.62 11.99 -3.37
C ALA A 39 -13.51 12.99 -3.68
N GLY A 40 -13.40 13.39 -4.96
CA GLY A 40 -12.24 14.16 -5.43
C GLY A 40 -10.97 13.35 -5.24
N SER A 41 -9.96 13.93 -4.60
CA SER A 41 -8.65 13.30 -4.34
C SER A 41 -8.56 12.62 -2.96
N GLN A 42 -9.68 12.19 -2.39
CA GLN A 42 -9.75 11.72 -0.99
C GLN A 42 -10.59 10.46 -0.84
N PHE A 43 -10.19 9.59 0.10
CA PHE A 43 -11.06 8.56 0.68
C PHE A 43 -11.93 9.18 1.77
N VAL A 44 -13.22 8.90 1.73
CA VAL A 44 -14.23 9.52 2.60
C VAL A 44 -15.16 8.47 3.18
N ASP A 45 -15.46 8.59 4.47
CA ASP A 45 -16.41 7.71 5.16
C ASP A 45 -17.87 8.13 4.95
N GLN A 46 -18.82 7.36 5.50
CA GLN A 46 -20.25 7.64 5.41
C GLN A 46 -20.69 8.94 6.12
N TYR A 47 -19.83 9.55 6.93
CA TYR A 47 -20.06 10.80 7.63
C TYR A 47 -19.49 12.02 6.88
N GLY A 48 -18.72 11.79 5.81
CA GLY A 48 -18.05 12.85 5.07
C GLY A 48 -16.69 13.25 5.66
N ARG A 49 -16.11 12.44 6.55
CA ARG A 49 -14.75 12.65 7.08
C ARG A 49 -13.73 12.11 6.09
N VAL A 50 -12.60 12.80 5.95
CA VAL A 50 -11.47 12.34 5.14
C VAL A 50 -10.69 11.30 5.93
N VAL A 51 -10.49 10.12 5.34
CA VAL A 51 -9.82 8.98 5.97
C VAL A 51 -8.38 8.89 5.48
N LEU A 52 -7.45 8.66 6.41
CA LEU A 52 -6.04 8.37 6.11
C LEU A 52 -5.78 6.92 6.48
N LEU A 53 -5.37 6.10 5.51
CA LEU A 53 -5.24 4.66 5.69
C LEU A 53 -3.77 4.28 5.93
N HIS A 54 -3.47 3.62 7.05
CA HIS A 54 -2.15 3.06 7.35
C HIS A 54 -2.28 1.58 7.64
N GLY A 55 -1.48 0.74 6.98
CA GLY A 55 -1.66 -0.69 7.08
C GLY A 55 -0.54 -1.55 6.56
N VAL A 56 -0.88 -2.80 6.27
CA VAL A 56 0.05 -3.85 5.89
C VAL A 56 -0.49 -4.73 4.76
N ASN A 57 0.41 -5.38 4.04
CA ASN A 57 0.10 -6.44 3.11
C ASN A 57 0.02 -7.80 3.82
N ASN A 58 -0.98 -8.62 3.50
CA ASN A 58 -1.05 -10.03 3.84
C ASN A 58 -1.45 -10.83 2.59
N VAL A 59 -0.47 -11.50 1.98
CA VAL A 59 -0.64 -12.13 0.66
C VAL A 59 -0.25 -13.60 0.72
N ASP A 60 -1.22 -14.47 0.44
CA ASP A 60 -0.98 -15.90 0.25
C ASP A 60 -0.77 -16.22 -1.22
N LYS A 61 0.48 -16.53 -1.58
CA LYS A 61 0.90 -16.76 -2.98
C LYS A 61 0.82 -18.23 -3.39
N GLN A 62 0.42 -19.16 -2.51
CA GLN A 62 0.50 -20.60 -2.77
C GLN A 62 -0.79 -21.36 -2.46
N ALA A 63 -1.20 -22.25 -3.37
CA ALA A 63 -2.34 -23.12 -3.13
C ALA A 63 -2.04 -24.17 -2.02
N PRO A 64 -3.02 -24.55 -1.18
CA PRO A 64 -4.41 -24.07 -1.14
C PRO A 64 -4.54 -22.69 -0.48
N TYR A 65 -5.24 -21.77 -1.15
CA TYR A 65 -5.28 -20.36 -0.77
C TYR A 65 -6.22 -20.04 0.39
N ILE A 66 -5.80 -19.12 1.26
CA ILE A 66 -6.56 -18.50 2.37
C ILE A 66 -7.26 -19.59 3.18
N GLN A 67 -6.49 -20.44 3.85
CA GLN A 67 -7.04 -21.54 4.64
C GLN A 67 -7.01 -21.19 6.13
N PRO A 68 -8.04 -21.60 6.90
CA PRO A 68 -8.00 -21.43 8.35
C PRO A 68 -6.76 -22.07 8.97
N GLY A 69 -5.89 -21.26 9.57
CA GLY A 69 -4.69 -21.74 10.26
C GLY A 69 -3.57 -22.25 9.34
N ASP A 70 -3.50 -21.74 8.10
CA ASP A 70 -2.38 -22.00 7.17
C ASP A 70 -1.03 -21.44 7.63
N GLY A 71 -1.01 -20.57 8.64
CA GLY A 71 0.20 -19.91 9.10
C GLY A 71 0.66 -18.77 8.19
N VAL A 72 -0.20 -18.29 7.29
CA VAL A 72 0.03 -17.13 6.43
C VAL A 72 -1.08 -16.09 6.61
N THR A 73 -2.34 -16.53 6.48
CA THR A 73 -3.54 -15.71 6.51
C THR A 73 -3.74 -15.06 7.87
N VAL A 74 -4.01 -13.76 7.87
CA VAL A 74 -4.34 -12.98 9.07
C VAL A 74 -5.48 -13.62 9.87
N THR A 75 -5.26 -13.77 11.18
CA THR A 75 -6.25 -14.30 12.13
C THR A 75 -6.94 -13.18 12.92
N ASP A 76 -7.97 -13.52 13.69
CA ASP A 76 -8.61 -12.58 14.62
C ASP A 76 -7.63 -11.98 15.65
N ALA A 77 -6.67 -12.78 16.12
CA ALA A 77 -5.64 -12.31 17.06
C ALA A 77 -4.69 -11.31 16.41
N ASP A 78 -4.37 -11.55 15.12
CA ASP A 78 -3.55 -10.65 14.31
C ASP A 78 -4.30 -9.34 14.02
N ALA A 79 -5.58 -9.41 13.63
CA ALA A 79 -6.41 -8.22 13.40
C ALA A 79 -6.54 -7.38 14.67
N ALA A 80 -6.76 -8.02 15.84
CA ALA A 80 -6.75 -7.34 17.13
C ALA A 80 -5.38 -6.69 17.42
N MET A 81 -4.28 -7.29 16.97
CA MET A 81 -2.94 -6.72 17.11
C MET A 81 -2.70 -5.52 16.19
N LEU A 82 -3.10 -5.65 14.92
CA LEU A 82 -3.00 -4.56 13.96
C LEU A 82 -3.81 -3.34 14.42
N ALA A 83 -5.04 -3.55 14.88
CA ALA A 83 -5.87 -2.50 15.48
C ALA A 83 -5.26 -1.95 16.78
N ARG A 84 -4.62 -2.80 17.60
CA ARG A 84 -3.81 -2.34 18.73
C ARG A 84 -2.59 -1.53 18.31
N HIS A 85 -2.08 -1.61 17.09
CA HIS A 85 -1.06 -0.69 16.57
C HIS A 85 -1.63 0.42 15.70
N GLY A 86 -2.96 0.52 15.63
CA GLY A 86 -3.63 1.60 14.93
C GLY A 86 -3.67 1.44 13.43
N PHE A 87 -3.24 0.30 12.90
CA PHE A 87 -3.47 0.02 11.50
C PHE A 87 -4.97 -0.10 11.24
N ASP A 88 -5.43 0.52 10.16
CA ASP A 88 -6.84 0.58 9.76
C ASP A 88 -7.08 0.12 8.31
N THR A 89 -6.04 -0.39 7.64
CA THR A 89 -6.16 -1.11 6.37
C THR A 89 -5.29 -2.36 6.30
N VAL A 90 -5.73 -3.35 5.53
CA VAL A 90 -4.95 -4.52 5.12
C VAL A 90 -5.15 -4.71 3.62
N ARG A 91 -4.04 -4.80 2.88
CA ARG A 91 -4.02 -5.27 1.50
C ARG A 91 -3.97 -6.79 1.50
N LEU A 92 -5.12 -7.41 1.27
CA LEU A 92 -5.29 -8.86 1.27
C LEU A 92 -5.10 -9.39 -0.14
N GLY A 93 -4.08 -10.23 -0.30
CA GLY A 93 -3.78 -10.89 -1.56
C GLY A 93 -4.88 -11.86 -1.97
N VAL A 94 -5.46 -11.60 -3.13
CA VAL A 94 -6.23 -12.57 -3.92
C VAL A 94 -5.48 -12.84 -5.22
N SER A 95 -5.91 -13.82 -6.02
CA SER A 95 -5.29 -14.03 -7.33
C SER A 95 -6.26 -14.63 -8.32
N PHE A 96 -6.00 -14.42 -9.61
CA PHE A 96 -6.77 -15.04 -10.68
C PHE A 96 -6.76 -16.56 -10.58
N ASP A 97 -5.62 -17.17 -10.25
CA ASP A 97 -5.50 -18.62 -10.05
C ASP A 97 -6.38 -19.11 -8.89
N ALA A 98 -6.42 -18.38 -7.79
CA ALA A 98 -7.28 -18.72 -6.65
C ALA A 98 -8.78 -18.51 -6.95
N MET A 99 -9.13 -17.44 -7.66
CA MET A 99 -10.53 -17.12 -8.01
C MET A 99 -11.10 -18.06 -9.07
N MET A 100 -10.27 -18.50 -10.03
CA MET A 100 -10.69 -19.32 -11.17
C MET A 100 -9.63 -20.38 -11.51
N PRO A 101 -9.41 -21.38 -10.64
CA PRO A 101 -8.36 -22.39 -10.84
C PRO A 101 -8.66 -23.34 -12.01
N THR A 102 -9.91 -23.39 -12.48
CA THR A 102 -10.35 -24.16 -13.65
C THR A 102 -10.97 -23.22 -14.69
N PRO A 103 -10.68 -23.40 -16.00
CA PRO A 103 -11.16 -22.47 -17.04
C PRO A 103 -12.67 -22.22 -16.96
N GLY A 104 -13.04 -20.94 -16.75
CA GLY A 104 -14.43 -20.50 -16.70
C GLY A 104 -15.22 -20.94 -15.46
N VAL A 105 -14.58 -21.53 -14.44
CA VAL A 105 -15.24 -21.97 -13.21
C VAL A 105 -14.68 -21.19 -12.03
N VAL A 106 -15.48 -20.26 -11.51
CA VAL A 106 -15.16 -19.48 -10.30
C VAL A 106 -15.22 -20.39 -9.07
N ASP A 107 -14.18 -20.37 -8.25
CA ASP A 107 -14.18 -21.04 -6.94
C ASP A 107 -14.92 -20.17 -5.91
N THR A 108 -16.23 -20.40 -5.79
CA THR A 108 -17.05 -19.67 -4.81
C THR A 108 -16.66 -19.99 -3.36
N ALA A 109 -16.11 -21.16 -3.08
CA ALA A 109 -15.67 -21.51 -1.73
C ALA A 109 -14.41 -20.72 -1.35
N TYR A 110 -13.53 -20.41 -2.30
CA TYR A 110 -12.44 -19.46 -2.10
C TYR A 110 -12.97 -18.05 -1.83
N LEU A 111 -13.91 -17.54 -2.65
CA LEU A 111 -14.49 -16.21 -2.42
C LEU A 111 -15.21 -16.11 -1.06
N ASP A 112 -15.83 -17.19 -0.58
CA ASP A 112 -16.42 -17.26 0.76
C ASP A 112 -15.37 -17.07 1.88
N ARG A 113 -14.16 -17.62 1.70
CA ARG A 113 -13.05 -17.45 2.65
C ARG A 113 -12.50 -16.02 2.62
N VAL A 114 -12.38 -15.41 1.43
CA VAL A 114 -12.02 -14.00 1.30
C VAL A 114 -12.98 -13.11 2.08
N VAL A 115 -14.30 -13.31 1.90
CA VAL A 115 -15.31 -12.54 2.64
C VAL A 115 -15.21 -12.74 4.15
N ALA A 116 -14.94 -13.97 4.61
CA ALA A 116 -14.76 -14.22 6.03
C ALA A 116 -13.58 -13.43 6.63
N VAL A 117 -12.49 -13.25 5.88
CA VAL A 117 -11.35 -12.41 6.30
C VAL A 117 -11.73 -10.93 6.30
N VAL A 118 -12.41 -10.44 5.25
CA VAL A 118 -12.90 -9.05 5.17
C VAL A 118 -13.82 -8.72 6.35
N ASP A 119 -14.77 -9.60 6.65
CA ASP A 119 -15.71 -9.41 7.77
C ASP A 119 -15.02 -9.50 9.12
N MET A 120 -13.99 -10.33 9.26
CA MET A 120 -13.20 -10.41 10.48
C MET A 120 -12.38 -9.13 10.69
N LEU A 121 -11.69 -8.63 9.67
CA LEU A 121 -10.94 -7.37 9.75
C LEU A 121 -11.85 -6.18 10.07
N ALA A 122 -13.04 -6.12 9.46
CA ALA A 122 -14.05 -5.11 9.75
C ALA A 122 -14.49 -5.09 11.23
N GLN A 123 -14.49 -6.23 11.92
CA GLN A 123 -14.80 -6.31 13.35
C GLN A 123 -13.78 -5.56 14.22
N HIS A 124 -12.57 -5.39 13.72
CA HIS A 124 -11.49 -4.64 14.36
C HIS A 124 -11.32 -3.23 13.82
N GLY A 125 -12.24 -2.77 12.95
CA GLY A 125 -12.18 -1.45 12.33
C GLY A 125 -11.12 -1.33 11.23
N ILE A 126 -10.77 -2.45 10.58
CA ILE A 126 -9.76 -2.51 9.53
C ILE A 126 -10.45 -2.68 8.18
N HIS A 127 -10.17 -1.77 7.25
CA HIS A 127 -10.57 -1.86 5.85
C HIS A 127 -9.71 -2.89 5.10
N THR A 128 -10.27 -3.51 4.07
CA THR A 128 -9.56 -4.51 3.26
C THR A 128 -9.52 -4.08 1.80
N LEU A 129 -8.33 -3.81 1.29
CA LEU A 129 -8.07 -3.75 -0.15
C LEU A 129 -7.87 -5.17 -0.68
N LEU A 130 -8.62 -5.55 -1.70
CA LEU A 130 -8.48 -6.86 -2.35
C LEU A 130 -7.51 -6.72 -3.52
N ASP A 131 -6.31 -7.22 -3.34
CA ASP A 131 -5.23 -7.13 -4.31
C ASP A 131 -5.21 -8.36 -5.23
N ASN A 132 -5.49 -8.18 -6.52
CA ASN A 132 -5.28 -9.24 -7.50
C ASN A 132 -3.78 -9.42 -7.79
N HIS A 133 -3.15 -10.21 -6.93
CA HIS A 133 -1.72 -10.37 -6.84
C HIS A 133 -1.14 -11.26 -7.93
N GLN A 134 0.08 -10.93 -8.38
CA GLN A 134 0.93 -11.77 -9.21
C GLN A 134 2.40 -11.38 -9.01
N ASP A 135 3.30 -12.35 -9.14
CA ASP A 135 4.71 -12.11 -9.44
C ASP A 135 5.14 -13.07 -10.53
N GLY A 136 5.86 -12.57 -11.53
CA GLY A 136 6.37 -13.42 -12.61
C GLY A 136 5.24 -14.09 -13.40
N LEU A 137 4.09 -13.43 -13.52
CA LEU A 137 2.88 -13.80 -14.26
C LEU A 137 2.15 -15.05 -13.72
N SER A 138 2.83 -16.18 -13.55
CA SER A 138 2.20 -17.47 -13.28
C SER A 138 3.19 -18.46 -12.67
N SER A 139 2.68 -19.51 -12.04
CA SER A 139 3.46 -20.68 -11.57
C SER A 139 4.24 -21.38 -12.68
N VAL A 140 3.89 -21.13 -13.95
CA VAL A 140 4.67 -21.56 -15.14
C VAL A 140 6.13 -21.08 -15.10
N TRP A 141 6.42 -19.94 -14.47
CA TRP A 141 7.76 -19.35 -14.34
C TRP A 141 8.23 -19.25 -12.89
N ASP A 142 7.79 -20.19 -12.04
CA ASP A 142 8.04 -20.19 -10.59
C ASP A 142 7.50 -18.94 -9.87
N GLY A 143 6.52 -18.29 -10.50
CA GLY A 143 5.78 -17.14 -9.98
C GLY A 143 4.41 -17.53 -9.41
N ASN A 144 3.48 -16.57 -9.39
CA ASN A 144 2.09 -16.74 -8.97
C ASN A 144 1.16 -15.75 -9.70
N GLY A 145 -0.15 -15.88 -9.53
CA GLY A 145 -1.12 -14.91 -10.01
C GLY A 145 -2.07 -15.46 -11.07
N PHE A 146 -1.63 -15.53 -12.33
CA PHE A 146 -2.44 -16.08 -13.42
C PHE A 146 -2.43 -17.62 -13.37
N PRO A 147 -3.60 -18.26 -13.52
CA PRO A 147 -3.66 -19.71 -13.59
C PRO A 147 -2.92 -20.23 -14.84
N ALA A 148 -2.20 -21.34 -14.70
CA ALA A 148 -1.41 -21.90 -15.81
C ALA A 148 -2.25 -22.21 -17.06
N TRP A 149 -3.56 -22.44 -16.90
CA TRP A 149 -4.47 -22.68 -18.02
C TRP A 149 -4.77 -21.43 -18.86
N SER A 150 -4.65 -20.22 -18.30
CA SER A 150 -5.03 -18.98 -19.00
C SER A 150 -3.92 -18.44 -19.89
N ILE A 151 -2.68 -18.91 -19.73
CA ILE A 151 -1.52 -18.50 -20.51
C ILE A 151 -1.04 -19.69 -21.34
N THR A 152 -0.72 -19.47 -22.61
CA THR A 152 -0.20 -20.51 -23.53
C THR A 152 1.32 -20.52 -23.59
N ALA A 153 1.97 -19.34 -23.53
CA ALA A 153 3.42 -19.21 -23.52
C ALA A 153 4.07 -20.08 -22.41
N ARG A 154 5.21 -20.71 -22.73
CA ARG A 154 5.96 -21.58 -21.81
C ARG A 154 7.46 -21.33 -21.96
N PRO A 155 8.26 -21.50 -20.89
CA PRO A 155 9.72 -21.56 -20.98
C PRO A 155 10.16 -22.56 -22.05
N THR A 156 11.07 -22.13 -22.92
CA THR A 156 11.65 -23.03 -23.92
C THR A 156 12.69 -23.95 -23.28
N PRO A 157 12.89 -25.20 -23.78
CA PRO A 157 13.94 -26.06 -23.24
C PRO A 157 15.31 -25.38 -23.28
N GLY A 158 15.92 -25.20 -22.11
CA GLY A 158 17.24 -24.56 -21.96
C GLY A 158 17.20 -23.04 -21.72
N GLU A 159 16.01 -22.42 -21.67
CA GLU A 159 15.87 -21.04 -21.19
C GLU A 159 16.14 -20.97 -19.68
N SER A 160 17.05 -20.09 -19.27
CA SER A 160 17.39 -19.92 -17.86
C SER A 160 16.28 -19.16 -17.14
N ASN A 161 15.75 -19.71 -16.05
CA ASN A 161 14.92 -18.98 -15.10
C ASN A 161 15.78 -18.46 -13.93
N PRO A 162 16.09 -17.16 -13.85
CA PRO A 162 16.87 -16.61 -12.75
C PRO A 162 16.05 -16.40 -11.46
N GLY A 163 14.74 -16.68 -11.49
CA GLY A 163 13.82 -16.43 -10.37
C GLY A 163 13.48 -14.94 -10.21
N PHE A 164 12.63 -14.63 -9.25
CA PHE A 164 12.24 -13.25 -8.93
C PHE A 164 13.44 -12.41 -8.46
N PRO A 165 13.54 -11.13 -8.84
CA PRO A 165 12.69 -10.41 -9.79
C PRO A 165 13.16 -10.53 -11.25
N MET A 166 14.26 -11.25 -11.51
CA MET A 166 14.89 -11.28 -12.83
C MET A 166 14.15 -12.12 -13.87
N ASN A 167 13.19 -12.96 -13.45
CA ASN A 167 12.35 -13.77 -14.31
C ASN A 167 11.47 -12.91 -15.27
N TYR A 168 11.17 -11.66 -14.91
CA TYR A 168 10.52 -10.67 -15.81
C TYR A 168 11.29 -10.41 -17.11
N LEU A 169 12.59 -10.71 -17.16
CA LEU A 169 13.40 -10.57 -18.39
C LEU A 169 13.42 -11.82 -19.27
N MET A 170 12.78 -12.92 -18.87
CA MET A 170 12.70 -14.13 -19.68
C MET A 170 11.88 -13.88 -20.95
N ALA A 171 12.36 -14.36 -22.09
CA ALA A 171 11.68 -14.15 -23.37
C ALA A 171 10.30 -14.83 -23.41
N SER A 172 10.19 -16.03 -22.85
CA SER A 172 8.91 -16.73 -22.74
C SER A 172 7.91 -16.02 -21.82
N MET A 173 8.37 -15.45 -20.70
CA MET A 173 7.51 -14.69 -19.80
C MET A 173 6.97 -13.43 -20.47
N ASN A 174 7.83 -12.71 -21.20
CA ASN A 174 7.42 -11.53 -21.97
C ASN A 174 6.36 -11.88 -23.03
N ALA A 175 6.49 -13.03 -23.69
CA ALA A 175 5.44 -13.54 -24.59
C ALA A 175 4.12 -13.86 -23.84
N GLY A 176 4.19 -14.33 -22.59
CA GLY A 176 3.01 -14.52 -21.75
C GLY A 176 2.30 -13.20 -21.41
N TRP A 177 3.05 -12.16 -21.06
CA TRP A 177 2.49 -10.81 -20.86
C TRP A 177 1.88 -10.23 -22.15
N ASP A 178 2.50 -10.50 -23.30
CA ASP A 178 1.92 -10.11 -24.59
C ASP A 178 0.57 -10.80 -24.84
N GLU A 179 0.36 -12.04 -24.38
CA GLU A 179 -0.94 -12.71 -24.44
C GLU A 179 -1.99 -12.01 -23.58
N VAL A 180 -1.61 -11.55 -22.37
CA VAL A 180 -2.49 -10.78 -21.48
C VAL A 180 -2.94 -9.50 -22.18
N TRP A 181 -2.00 -8.65 -22.62
CA TRP A 181 -2.31 -7.34 -23.16
C TRP A 181 -2.97 -7.41 -24.53
N ASN A 182 -2.67 -8.43 -25.35
CA ASN A 182 -3.40 -8.64 -26.60
C ASN A 182 -4.75 -9.34 -26.39
N ASN A 183 -5.09 -9.66 -25.14
CA ASN A 183 -6.25 -10.47 -24.78
C ASN A 183 -6.33 -11.76 -25.62
N SER A 184 -5.16 -12.34 -25.93
CA SER A 184 -5.06 -13.60 -26.64
C SER A 184 -5.82 -14.67 -25.85
N HIS A 185 -6.59 -15.49 -26.53
CA HIS A 185 -7.40 -16.55 -25.88
C HIS A 185 -8.41 -16.04 -24.82
N GLY A 186 -8.66 -14.73 -24.74
CA GLY A 186 -9.60 -14.12 -23.80
C GLY A 186 -9.08 -14.01 -22.36
N VAL A 187 -7.76 -13.89 -22.13
CA VAL A 187 -7.19 -13.82 -20.78
C VAL A 187 -7.85 -12.73 -19.92
N LEU A 188 -7.93 -11.50 -20.43
CA LEU A 188 -8.56 -10.38 -19.70
C LEU A 188 -10.08 -10.53 -19.59
N ASP A 189 -10.73 -11.24 -20.51
CA ASP A 189 -12.18 -11.55 -20.38
C ASP A 189 -12.44 -12.49 -19.19
N GLN A 190 -11.59 -13.51 -19.05
CA GLN A 190 -11.69 -14.47 -17.95
C GLN A 190 -11.29 -13.82 -16.62
N LEU A 191 -10.23 -12.99 -16.60
CA LEU A 191 -9.87 -12.21 -15.43
C LEU A 191 -11.02 -11.25 -15.03
N GLY A 192 -11.63 -10.56 -15.98
CA GLY A 192 -12.79 -9.71 -15.73
C GLY A 192 -13.97 -10.49 -15.13
N THR A 193 -14.19 -11.74 -15.56
CA THR A 193 -15.20 -12.63 -14.97
C THR A 193 -14.86 -12.99 -13.51
N ALA A 194 -13.60 -13.31 -13.23
CA ALA A 194 -13.13 -13.60 -11.87
C ALA A 194 -13.28 -12.39 -10.93
N LEU A 195 -12.79 -11.22 -11.35
CA LEU A 195 -12.88 -9.98 -10.59
C LEU A 195 -14.33 -9.51 -10.42
N GLY A 196 -15.18 -9.67 -11.43
CA GLY A 196 -16.62 -9.41 -11.33
C GLY A 196 -17.30 -10.29 -10.29
N ALA A 197 -16.96 -11.59 -10.24
CA ALA A 197 -17.47 -12.50 -9.22
C ALA A 197 -17.01 -12.11 -7.80
N LEU A 198 -15.74 -11.74 -7.63
CA LEU A 198 -15.21 -11.21 -6.36
C LEU A 198 -15.96 -9.93 -5.95
N ALA A 199 -16.11 -8.97 -6.87
CA ALA A 199 -16.79 -7.70 -6.62
C ALA A 199 -18.25 -7.89 -6.17
N GLY A 200 -18.97 -8.81 -6.81
CA GLY A 200 -20.33 -9.19 -6.42
C GLY A 200 -20.36 -9.91 -5.07
N ARG A 201 -19.34 -10.73 -4.76
CA ARG A 201 -19.27 -11.47 -3.50
C ARG A 201 -19.03 -10.57 -2.29
N VAL A 202 -18.29 -9.47 -2.45
CA VAL A 202 -18.02 -8.47 -1.39
C VAL A 202 -19.04 -7.32 -1.36
N GLN A 203 -20.06 -7.33 -2.23
CA GLN A 203 -21.11 -6.33 -2.21
C GLN A 203 -21.86 -6.34 -0.87
N GLY A 204 -21.94 -5.19 -0.21
CA GLY A 204 -22.61 -5.05 1.08
C GLY A 204 -21.73 -5.37 2.30
N HIS A 205 -20.45 -5.71 2.10
CA HIS A 205 -19.48 -5.90 3.18
C HIS A 205 -18.75 -4.56 3.43
N PRO A 206 -19.05 -3.83 4.52
CA PRO A 206 -18.56 -2.46 4.74
C PRO A 206 -17.03 -2.36 4.91
N GLY A 207 -16.37 -3.47 5.25
CA GLY A 207 -14.91 -3.53 5.32
C GLY A 207 -14.21 -3.59 3.96
N ALA A 208 -14.90 -3.90 2.87
CA ALA A 208 -14.29 -3.94 1.55
C ALA A 208 -14.01 -2.51 1.06
N LEU A 209 -12.72 -2.12 1.07
CA LEU A 209 -12.25 -0.82 0.59
C LEU A 209 -12.41 -0.71 -0.93
N GLY A 210 -12.00 -1.77 -1.63
CA GLY A 210 -11.94 -1.80 -3.08
C GLY A 210 -11.29 -3.06 -3.62
N ILE A 211 -11.15 -3.13 -4.94
CA ILE A 211 -10.34 -4.11 -5.65
C ILE A 211 -9.22 -3.38 -6.38
N GLU A 212 -7.99 -3.80 -6.18
CA GLU A 212 -6.86 -3.46 -7.03
C GLU A 212 -6.79 -4.47 -8.18
N LEU A 213 -6.76 -3.94 -9.40
CA LEU A 213 -7.05 -4.76 -10.58
C LEU A 213 -5.94 -5.75 -10.91
N LEU A 214 -4.68 -5.39 -10.69
CA LEU A 214 -3.53 -6.23 -10.99
C LEU A 214 -2.27 -5.67 -10.35
N ASN A 215 -1.61 -6.51 -9.54
CA ASN A 215 -0.30 -6.20 -8.96
C ASN A 215 0.79 -6.12 -10.03
N GLU A 216 1.60 -5.08 -9.98
CA GLU A 216 2.83 -4.89 -10.75
C GLU A 216 2.73 -5.26 -12.25
N PRO A 217 1.85 -4.59 -13.04
CA PRO A 217 1.61 -4.97 -14.42
C PRO A 217 2.84 -4.72 -15.31
N TRP A 218 3.43 -5.79 -15.82
CA TRP A 218 4.63 -5.72 -16.68
C TRP A 218 4.29 -5.54 -18.17
N PRO A 219 4.97 -4.66 -18.92
CA PRO A 219 4.63 -4.40 -20.32
C PRO A 219 4.82 -5.54 -21.33
N GLY A 220 5.39 -6.67 -20.91
CA GLY A 220 5.78 -7.74 -21.82
C GLY A 220 6.89 -7.29 -22.76
N THR A 221 6.90 -7.78 -24.00
CA THR A 221 7.97 -7.49 -24.97
C THR A 221 8.15 -5.98 -25.22
N ALA A 222 7.12 -5.18 -24.96
CA ALA A 222 7.16 -3.73 -25.10
C ALA A 222 8.00 -3.00 -24.02
N PHE A 223 8.47 -3.66 -22.95
CA PHE A 223 9.07 -2.99 -21.78
C PHE A 223 10.23 -2.04 -22.12
N THR A 224 11.06 -2.38 -23.11
CA THR A 224 12.19 -1.54 -23.52
C THR A 224 11.75 -0.17 -24.05
N SER A 225 10.53 -0.05 -24.59
CA SER A 225 9.96 1.22 -25.04
C SER A 225 9.67 2.19 -23.90
N CYS A 226 9.57 1.69 -22.67
CA CYS A 226 9.31 2.50 -21.49
C CYS A 226 10.54 3.26 -21.02
N PHE A 227 11.74 2.87 -21.46
CA PHE A 227 12.98 3.49 -21.04
C PHE A 227 13.49 4.50 -22.08
N PRO A 228 13.98 5.69 -21.65
CA PRO A 228 14.16 6.14 -20.26
C PRO A 228 13.04 7.06 -19.73
N ASN A 229 11.94 7.27 -20.47
CA ASN A 229 10.99 8.36 -20.22
C ASN A 229 9.50 7.93 -20.21
N GLY A 230 9.22 6.68 -19.90
CA GLY A 230 7.87 6.10 -19.97
C GLY A 230 7.48 5.69 -21.39
N CYS A 231 6.39 4.93 -21.50
CA CYS A 231 5.88 4.34 -22.74
C CYS A 231 4.40 4.73 -22.95
N PRO A 232 4.12 5.93 -23.49
CA PRO A 232 2.74 6.42 -23.64
C PRO A 232 1.82 5.50 -24.44
N ASP A 233 2.34 4.85 -25.49
CA ASP A 233 1.56 3.93 -26.33
C ASP A 233 1.14 2.67 -25.56
N PHE A 234 2.05 2.15 -24.71
CA PHE A 234 1.72 1.02 -23.84
C PHE A 234 0.74 1.45 -22.74
N ASP A 235 0.98 2.59 -22.07
CA ASP A 235 0.07 3.10 -21.03
C ASP A 235 -1.34 3.36 -21.57
N ALA A 236 -1.50 3.84 -22.81
CA ALA A 236 -2.82 4.03 -23.42
C ALA A 236 -3.55 2.69 -23.62
N LYS A 237 -2.83 1.64 -24.02
CA LYS A 237 -3.36 0.28 -24.15
C LYS A 237 -3.70 -0.31 -22.77
N TYR A 238 -2.75 -0.26 -21.84
CA TYR A 238 -2.91 -0.73 -20.47
C TYR A 238 -4.10 -0.03 -19.78
N GLN A 239 -4.26 1.29 -19.96
CA GLN A 239 -5.40 2.02 -19.42
C GLN A 239 -6.74 1.52 -19.98
N ALA A 240 -6.80 1.18 -21.27
CA ALA A 240 -8.02 0.62 -21.87
C ALA A 240 -8.34 -0.76 -21.28
N ASP A 241 -7.31 -1.57 -20.99
CA ASP A 241 -7.47 -2.87 -20.33
C ASP A 241 -7.92 -2.72 -18.86
N MET A 242 -7.37 -1.75 -18.12
CA MET A 242 -7.84 -1.41 -16.76
C MET A 242 -9.29 -0.91 -16.76
N GLN A 243 -9.67 -0.12 -17.76
CA GLN A 243 -11.07 0.31 -17.94
C GLN A 243 -11.99 -0.89 -18.20
N LYS A 244 -11.58 -1.83 -19.07
CA LYS A 244 -12.35 -3.05 -19.34
C LYS A 244 -12.57 -3.89 -18.08
N LEU A 245 -11.55 -4.09 -17.26
CA LEU A 245 -11.67 -4.81 -15.99
C LEU A 245 -12.52 -4.04 -14.98
N THR A 246 -12.39 -2.71 -14.93
CA THR A 246 -13.25 -1.84 -14.13
C THR A 246 -14.72 -2.01 -14.50
N ASP A 247 -15.04 -2.03 -15.80
CA ASP A 247 -16.41 -2.22 -16.27
C ASP A 247 -16.98 -3.59 -15.85
N ALA A 248 -16.14 -4.63 -15.87
CA ALA A 248 -16.51 -5.96 -15.38
C ALA A 248 -16.79 -5.97 -13.87
N VAL A 249 -15.95 -5.33 -13.05
CA VAL A 249 -16.20 -5.15 -11.60
C VAL A 249 -17.51 -4.38 -11.38
N ARG A 250 -17.70 -3.26 -12.07
CA ARG A 250 -18.86 -2.38 -11.89
C ARG A 250 -20.18 -3.02 -12.32
N ALA A 251 -20.15 -3.98 -13.26
CA ALA A 251 -21.32 -4.76 -13.64
C ALA A 251 -21.90 -5.59 -12.48
N HIS A 252 -21.07 -5.94 -11.50
CA HIS A 252 -21.46 -6.72 -10.32
C HIS A 252 -21.50 -5.90 -9.03
N ASN A 253 -20.71 -4.83 -8.94
CA ASN A 253 -20.72 -3.91 -7.81
C ASN A 253 -20.39 -2.49 -8.26
N SER A 254 -21.43 -1.72 -8.59
CA SER A 254 -21.29 -0.37 -9.15
C SER A 254 -20.70 0.66 -8.18
N GLY A 255 -20.67 0.37 -6.88
CA GLY A 255 -20.22 1.30 -5.84
C GLY A 255 -18.79 1.06 -5.35
N LEU A 256 -18.21 -0.11 -5.61
CA LEU A 256 -16.89 -0.51 -5.10
C LEU A 256 -15.78 0.37 -5.69
N THR A 257 -14.84 0.82 -4.87
CA THR A 257 -13.64 1.53 -5.35
C THR A 257 -12.77 0.57 -6.15
N VAL A 258 -12.17 1.06 -7.23
CA VAL A 258 -11.22 0.28 -8.05
C VAL A 258 -9.87 0.98 -8.04
N LEU A 259 -8.81 0.24 -7.73
CA LEU A 259 -7.45 0.76 -7.64
C LEU A 259 -6.65 0.35 -8.88
N TRP A 260 -5.99 1.33 -9.51
CA TRP A 260 -5.14 1.13 -10.68
C TRP A 260 -3.70 1.42 -10.32
N GLU A 261 -2.84 0.41 -10.47
CA GLU A 261 -1.40 0.62 -10.43
C GLU A 261 -0.90 1.30 -11.71
N PRO A 262 0.22 2.02 -11.67
CA PRO A 262 1.00 2.28 -12.89
C PRO A 262 1.56 0.96 -13.44
N ASN A 263 1.92 0.90 -14.73
CA ASN A 263 2.74 -0.23 -15.18
C ASN A 263 4.07 -0.27 -14.39
N VAL A 264 4.56 -1.47 -14.09
CA VAL A 264 5.62 -1.65 -13.07
C VAL A 264 6.98 -1.10 -13.48
N THR A 265 7.19 -0.65 -14.73
CA THR A 265 8.41 0.12 -15.05
C THR A 265 8.57 1.40 -14.20
N TRP A 266 7.48 1.79 -13.53
CA TRP A 266 7.44 2.67 -12.37
C TRP A 266 8.52 2.36 -11.32
N ASN A 267 8.70 1.10 -10.94
CA ASN A 267 9.68 0.67 -9.93
C ASN A 267 11.12 0.90 -10.41
N GLU A 268 11.36 0.94 -11.72
CA GLU A 268 12.62 1.38 -12.34
C GLU A 268 12.64 2.89 -12.66
N THR A 269 11.79 3.66 -11.97
CA THR A 269 11.69 5.13 -12.00
C THR A 269 11.05 5.75 -13.24
N MET A 270 10.41 4.97 -14.10
CA MET A 270 9.72 5.52 -15.28
C MET A 270 8.42 6.23 -14.88
N PRO A 271 8.07 7.37 -15.51
CA PRO A 271 6.80 8.04 -15.23
C PRO A 271 5.62 7.27 -15.84
N THR A 272 4.47 7.32 -15.17
CA THR A 272 3.20 6.85 -15.74
C THR A 272 2.56 7.90 -16.65
N ASN A 273 2.02 7.45 -17.77
CA ASN A 273 1.20 8.25 -18.70
C ASN A 273 -0.30 8.01 -18.54
N LEU A 274 -0.73 7.26 -17.52
CA LEU A 274 -2.14 7.11 -17.19
C LEU A 274 -2.82 8.48 -17.04
N GLY A 275 -3.98 8.64 -17.66
CA GLY A 275 -4.76 9.88 -17.68
C GLY A 275 -4.21 10.99 -18.57
N ASN A 276 -3.10 10.79 -19.30
CA ASN A 276 -2.65 11.77 -20.31
C ASN A 276 -3.58 11.75 -21.53
N ASN A 277 -3.79 10.57 -22.12
CA ASN A 277 -4.66 10.39 -23.27
C ASN A 277 -5.06 8.89 -23.39
N PRO A 278 -6.32 8.52 -23.14
CA PRO A 278 -7.42 9.41 -22.73
C PRO A 278 -7.32 9.81 -21.24
N PRO A 279 -7.98 10.90 -20.82
CA PRO A 279 -8.20 11.17 -19.40
C PRO A 279 -8.98 10.05 -18.71
N ILE A 280 -8.70 9.80 -17.43
CA ILE A 280 -9.49 8.87 -16.61
C ILE A 280 -10.78 9.58 -16.21
N THR A 281 -11.93 9.02 -16.59
CA THR A 281 -13.26 9.60 -16.34
C THR A 281 -14.17 8.69 -15.53
N SER A 282 -13.77 7.43 -15.30
CA SER A 282 -14.50 6.51 -14.44
C SER A 282 -14.54 7.02 -13.01
N PRO A 283 -15.71 7.06 -12.35
CA PRO A 283 -15.81 7.45 -10.96
C PRO A 283 -15.25 6.35 -10.05
N GLY A 284 -14.87 6.72 -8.83
CA GLY A 284 -14.44 5.74 -7.82
C GLY A 284 -13.15 5.01 -8.18
N ILE A 285 -12.26 5.66 -8.92
CA ILE A 285 -10.89 5.18 -9.18
C ILE A 285 -9.96 5.77 -8.12
N ALA A 286 -9.00 4.97 -7.67
CA ALA A 286 -7.85 5.40 -6.87
C ALA A 286 -6.56 4.89 -7.53
N PHE A 287 -5.46 5.61 -7.32
CA PHE A 287 -4.14 5.28 -7.85
C PHE A 287 -3.34 4.51 -6.80
N ALA A 288 -2.69 3.43 -7.21
CA ALA A 288 -2.01 2.49 -6.33
C ALA A 288 -0.53 2.28 -6.73
N PRO A 289 0.36 3.25 -6.50
CA PRO A 289 1.77 3.09 -6.80
C PRO A 289 2.50 2.32 -5.69
N HIS A 290 3.59 1.65 -6.05
CA HIS A 290 4.59 1.15 -5.10
C HIS A 290 5.70 2.19 -4.87
N ASP A 291 6.39 2.12 -3.72
CA ASP A 291 7.55 2.98 -3.41
C ASP A 291 8.74 2.16 -2.87
N TYR A 292 9.37 1.40 -3.75
CA TYR A 292 10.59 0.65 -3.42
C TYR A 292 11.87 1.44 -3.68
N CYS A 293 12.89 1.16 -2.86
CA CYS A 293 14.26 1.55 -3.16
C CYS A 293 14.97 0.47 -3.97
N ILE A 294 15.34 0.76 -5.23
CA ILE A 294 16.01 -0.21 -6.13
C ILE A 294 17.29 -0.80 -5.48
N PRO A 295 18.25 -0.01 -4.97
CA PRO A 295 19.40 -0.55 -4.25
C PRO A 295 19.05 -1.48 -3.08
N SER A 296 17.99 -1.19 -2.32
CA SER A 296 17.58 -2.02 -1.20
C SER A 296 17.07 -3.38 -1.70
N GLN A 297 16.17 -3.38 -2.69
CA GLN A 297 15.68 -4.62 -3.32
C GLN A 297 16.82 -5.43 -3.93
N LEU A 298 17.77 -4.81 -4.65
CA LEU A 298 18.91 -5.52 -5.21
C LEU A 298 19.85 -6.10 -4.14
N THR A 299 19.94 -5.47 -2.96
CA THR A 299 20.64 -6.09 -1.83
C THR A 299 19.88 -7.33 -1.32
N ILE A 300 18.57 -7.24 -1.12
CA ILE A 300 17.72 -8.32 -0.61
C ILE A 300 17.77 -9.53 -1.55
N TYR A 301 17.55 -9.32 -2.85
CA TYR A 301 17.37 -10.40 -3.82
C TYR A 301 18.66 -10.83 -4.54
N SER A 302 19.67 -9.96 -4.63
CA SER A 302 20.91 -10.22 -5.39
C SER A 302 22.20 -10.05 -4.58
N GLY A 303 22.12 -9.71 -3.29
CA GLY A 303 23.27 -9.57 -2.42
C GLY A 303 24.19 -8.40 -2.78
N LEU A 304 23.68 -7.37 -3.47
CA LEU A 304 24.46 -6.16 -3.76
C LEU A 304 24.81 -5.38 -2.48
N PRO A 305 25.92 -4.60 -2.48
CA PRO A 305 26.39 -3.92 -1.27
C PRO A 305 25.41 -2.88 -0.70
N ASP A 306 25.20 -2.90 0.63
CA ASP A 306 24.34 -1.96 1.37
C ASP A 306 24.67 -0.48 1.09
N ALA A 307 25.93 -0.16 0.80
CA ALA A 307 26.38 1.21 0.54
C ALA A 307 25.64 1.89 -0.63
N LEU A 308 25.06 1.12 -1.56
CA LEU A 308 24.26 1.64 -2.66
C LEU A 308 22.93 2.26 -2.20
N ARG A 309 22.45 1.94 -0.99
CA ARG A 309 21.23 2.54 -0.40
C ARG A 309 21.35 4.04 -0.16
N GLY A 310 22.55 4.62 -0.22
CA GLY A 310 22.73 6.08 -0.26
C GLY A 310 22.00 6.77 -1.42
N LEU A 311 21.57 6.02 -2.44
CA LEU A 311 20.77 6.51 -3.56
C LEU A 311 19.25 6.45 -3.34
N CYS A 312 18.77 5.81 -2.26
CA CYS A 312 17.34 5.61 -2.02
C CYS A 312 16.57 6.93 -1.93
N GLY A 313 17.08 7.90 -1.15
CA GLY A 313 16.39 9.19 -0.95
C GLY A 313 16.10 9.93 -2.27
N PRO A 314 17.11 10.21 -3.11
CA PRO A 314 16.88 10.83 -4.42
C PRO A 314 16.01 9.99 -5.37
N GLN A 315 16.13 8.65 -5.36
CA GLN A 315 15.32 7.78 -6.23
C GLN A 315 13.85 7.74 -5.81
N GLN A 316 13.56 7.54 -4.53
CA GLN A 316 12.19 7.60 -4.00
C GLN A 316 11.62 9.01 -4.17
N GLY A 317 12.42 10.06 -3.98
CA GLY A 317 12.00 11.44 -4.30
C GLY A 317 11.52 11.61 -5.74
N LYS A 318 12.09 10.87 -6.71
CA LYS A 318 11.59 10.83 -8.10
C LYS A 318 10.26 10.09 -8.21
N THR A 319 10.07 8.98 -7.49
CA THR A 319 8.77 8.28 -7.38
C THR A 319 7.68 9.23 -6.90
N TRP A 320 7.94 9.97 -5.83
CA TRP A 320 6.99 10.94 -5.27
C TRP A 320 6.72 12.14 -6.19
N ALA A 321 7.71 12.60 -6.97
CA ALA A 321 7.48 13.59 -8.02
C ALA A 321 6.59 13.06 -9.16
N ASN A 322 6.65 11.76 -9.46
CA ASN A 322 5.73 11.12 -10.42
C ASN A 322 4.30 11.03 -9.83
N ILE A 323 4.16 10.75 -8.52
CA ILE A 323 2.86 10.77 -7.82
C ILE A 323 2.25 12.18 -7.90
N ASP A 324 3.03 13.23 -7.66
CA ASP A 324 2.59 14.62 -7.79
C ASP A 324 2.09 14.91 -9.20
N SER A 325 2.85 14.50 -10.22
CA SER A 325 2.48 14.67 -11.63
C SER A 325 1.16 13.98 -11.97
N PHE A 326 0.95 12.75 -11.50
CA PHE A 326 -0.30 12.01 -11.67
C PHE A 326 -1.46 12.71 -10.94
N THR A 327 -1.26 13.10 -9.68
CA THR A 327 -2.26 13.74 -8.83
C THR A 327 -2.73 15.07 -9.42
N HIS A 328 -1.80 15.93 -9.87
CA HIS A 328 -2.13 17.19 -10.53
C HIS A 328 -2.92 17.01 -11.82
N ARG A 329 -2.60 15.97 -12.59
CA ARG A 329 -3.25 15.69 -13.87
C ARG A 329 -4.66 15.16 -13.71
N THR A 330 -4.90 14.31 -12.71
CA THR A 330 -6.12 13.49 -12.63
C THR A 330 -7.05 13.88 -11.49
N GLY A 331 -6.52 14.45 -10.39
CA GLY A 331 -7.28 14.68 -9.17
C GLY A 331 -7.76 13.41 -8.46
N ILE A 332 -7.23 12.24 -8.81
CA ILE A 332 -7.57 10.92 -8.25
C ILE A 332 -6.79 10.71 -6.94
N PRO A 333 -7.39 10.12 -5.87
CA PRO A 333 -6.67 9.82 -4.64
C PRO A 333 -5.58 8.78 -4.87
N THR A 334 -4.55 8.80 -4.02
CA THR A 334 -3.46 7.83 -4.05
C THR A 334 -3.40 7.04 -2.73
N LEU A 335 -3.14 5.75 -2.82
CA LEU A 335 -2.78 4.87 -1.71
C LEU A 335 -1.50 4.13 -2.11
N VAL A 336 -0.40 4.28 -1.35
CA VAL A 336 0.84 3.54 -1.65
C VAL A 336 0.66 2.09 -1.21
N THR A 337 0.42 1.18 -2.16
CA THR A 337 -0.02 -0.19 -1.84
C THR A 337 1.11 -1.13 -1.42
N GLU A 338 2.36 -0.78 -1.73
CA GLU A 338 3.54 -1.50 -1.23
C GLU A 338 4.80 -0.63 -1.06
N PHE A 339 5.56 -0.92 -0.01
CA PHE A 339 6.91 -0.41 0.23
C PHE A 339 7.61 -1.18 1.37
N GLY A 340 8.94 -1.01 1.50
CA GLY A 340 9.69 -1.37 2.70
C GLY A 340 10.44 -2.71 2.63
N ASP A 341 9.73 -3.84 2.47
CA ASP A 341 10.30 -5.20 2.36
C ASP A 341 11.32 -5.57 3.45
N GLY A 342 10.99 -5.26 4.71
CA GLY A 342 11.84 -5.58 5.86
C GLY A 342 13.05 -4.67 6.07
N ASP A 343 13.34 -3.69 5.20
CA ASP A 343 14.46 -2.77 5.37
C ASP A 343 14.04 -1.48 6.13
N PRO A 344 14.37 -1.35 7.43
CA PRO A 344 13.97 -0.18 8.21
C PRO A 344 14.70 1.10 7.79
N SER A 345 15.75 1.03 6.97
CA SER A 345 16.53 2.21 6.56
C SER A 345 15.85 3.05 5.46
N VAL A 346 14.90 2.46 4.71
CA VAL A 346 14.21 3.12 3.59
C VAL A 346 12.81 3.59 3.95
N VAL A 347 12.19 2.97 4.95
CA VAL A 347 10.85 3.31 5.47
C VAL A 347 10.67 4.81 5.79
N PRO A 348 11.64 5.55 6.38
CA PRO A 348 11.44 6.97 6.66
C PRO A 348 11.18 7.83 5.40
N ASN A 349 11.71 7.42 4.24
CA ASN A 349 11.53 8.17 2.99
C ASN A 349 10.06 8.14 2.57
N THR A 350 9.45 6.95 2.54
CA THR A 350 8.03 6.77 2.20
C THR A 350 7.14 7.47 3.22
N LEU A 351 7.36 7.25 4.52
CA LEU A 351 6.50 7.80 5.57
C LEU A 351 6.50 9.33 5.59
N SER A 352 7.68 9.95 5.42
CA SER A 352 7.76 11.42 5.40
C SER A 352 7.09 12.02 4.16
N HIS A 353 7.29 11.43 2.97
CA HIS A 353 6.65 11.89 1.75
C HIS A 353 5.14 11.65 1.72
N ALA A 354 4.66 10.57 2.35
CA ALA A 354 3.25 10.28 2.54
C ALA A 354 2.58 11.31 3.47
N ASP A 355 3.19 11.59 4.64
CA ASP A 355 2.71 12.60 5.59
C ASP A 355 2.64 14.00 4.96
N ASP A 356 3.64 14.37 4.13
CA ASP A 356 3.70 15.66 3.44
C ASP A 356 2.50 15.90 2.51
N ARG A 357 1.90 14.82 1.99
CA ARG A 357 0.79 14.83 1.03
C ARG A 357 -0.54 14.36 1.63
N PHE A 358 -0.54 13.90 2.88
CA PHE A 358 -1.69 13.24 3.51
C PHE A 358 -2.14 12.00 2.71
N LEU A 359 -1.19 11.14 2.32
CA LEU A 359 -1.44 9.92 1.58
C LEU A 359 -1.27 8.69 2.47
N GLY A 360 -2.16 7.72 2.30
CA GLY A 360 -2.10 6.45 3.00
C GLY A 360 -1.07 5.48 2.41
N TRP A 361 -0.82 4.38 3.11
CA TRP A 361 0.12 3.35 2.68
C TRP A 361 -0.14 1.98 3.31
N GLU A 362 0.35 0.94 2.63
CA GLU A 362 0.29 -0.46 3.03
C GLU A 362 1.69 -1.08 2.96
N TYR A 363 2.26 -1.44 4.12
CA TYR A 363 3.63 -1.93 4.24
C TYR A 363 3.79 -3.37 3.73
N TRP A 364 4.86 -3.65 2.97
CA TRP A 364 5.24 -5.01 2.57
C TRP A 364 6.28 -5.59 3.57
N GLN A 365 5.99 -6.64 4.33
CA GLN A 365 4.71 -7.35 4.46
C GLN A 365 4.47 -7.84 5.89
N TYR A 366 3.25 -8.32 6.12
CA TYR A 366 2.80 -8.93 7.36
C TYR A 366 2.39 -10.39 7.15
N THR A 367 2.97 -11.28 7.95
CA THR A 367 2.58 -12.69 8.06
C THR A 367 2.03 -12.94 9.46
N THR A 368 1.00 -13.80 9.58
CA THR A 368 0.42 -14.19 10.87
C THR A 368 1.48 -14.71 11.85
N GLY A 369 1.29 -14.43 13.15
CA GLY A 369 2.15 -14.95 14.20
C GLY A 369 2.49 -13.94 15.28
N SER A 370 3.75 -13.93 15.71
CA SER A 370 4.21 -13.01 16.75
C SER A 370 4.25 -11.57 16.26
N ASP A 371 4.05 -10.64 17.18
CA ASP A 371 4.11 -9.19 16.92
C ASP A 371 5.46 -8.74 16.34
N PRO A 372 5.51 -8.35 15.04
CA PRO A 372 6.74 -7.90 14.40
C PRO A 372 7.05 -6.42 14.67
N PHE A 373 6.14 -5.67 15.31
CA PHE A 373 6.22 -4.21 15.45
C PHE A 373 6.94 -3.75 16.72
N GLN A 374 7.59 -4.66 17.44
CA GLN A 374 8.32 -4.35 18.66
C GLN A 374 9.75 -3.83 18.42
N GLY A 375 10.23 -3.84 17.17
CA GLY A 375 11.57 -3.38 16.78
C GLY A 375 11.61 -2.03 16.06
N ASP A 376 12.78 -1.70 15.48
CA ASP A 376 13.02 -0.43 14.77
C ASP A 376 12.01 -0.15 13.66
N LEU A 377 11.58 -1.21 12.95
CA LEU A 377 10.56 -1.12 11.91
C LEU A 377 9.21 -0.67 12.49
N GLY A 378 8.73 -1.35 13.54
CA GLY A 378 7.46 -1.01 14.17
C GLY A 378 7.47 0.36 14.86
N HIS A 379 8.61 0.77 15.42
CA HIS A 379 8.79 2.14 15.92
C HIS A 379 8.56 3.20 14.84
N GLN A 380 8.76 2.90 13.56
CA GLN A 380 8.48 3.83 12.47
C GLN A 380 7.03 3.73 11.95
N LEU A 381 6.51 2.51 11.81
CA LEU A 381 5.18 2.24 11.25
C LEU A 381 4.03 2.50 12.23
N VAL A 382 4.23 2.30 13.53
CA VAL A 382 3.19 2.51 14.56
C VAL A 382 3.15 3.97 15.00
N ARG A 383 2.40 4.80 14.27
CA ARG A 383 2.43 6.27 14.35
C ARG A 383 1.20 6.82 15.03
N THR A 384 1.29 7.98 15.68
CA THR A 384 0.11 8.79 16.00
C THR A 384 -0.35 9.50 14.72
N TYR A 385 -1.60 9.32 14.29
CA TYR A 385 -2.10 9.88 13.03
C TYR A 385 -3.63 10.08 13.02
N PRO A 386 -4.16 11.01 12.20
CA PRO A 386 -5.59 11.26 12.07
C PRO A 386 -6.28 10.21 11.18
N GLN A 387 -6.85 9.17 11.78
CA GLN A 387 -7.62 8.13 11.08
C GLN A 387 -8.80 8.70 10.29
N ALA A 388 -9.56 9.62 10.88
CA ALA A 388 -10.68 10.28 10.21
C ALA A 388 -10.77 11.76 10.57
N THR A 389 -10.81 12.64 9.57
CA THR A 389 -10.80 14.10 9.75
C THR A 389 -12.14 14.74 9.41
N SER A 390 -12.75 15.44 10.36
CA SER A 390 -13.95 16.26 10.19
C SER A 390 -13.61 17.61 9.52
N GLY A 391 -13.08 17.55 8.30
CA GLY A 391 -12.53 18.72 7.63
C GLY A 391 -11.68 18.39 6.40
N THR A 392 -11.08 19.42 5.83
CA THR A 392 -10.03 19.28 4.82
C THR A 392 -8.68 19.18 5.55
N PRO A 393 -7.94 18.07 5.40
CA PRO A 393 -6.61 17.93 5.95
C PRO A 393 -5.64 19.03 5.48
N GLY A 394 -4.77 19.44 6.39
CA GLY A 394 -3.59 20.24 6.10
C GLY A 394 -2.32 19.47 6.45
N ARG A 395 -1.24 20.19 6.79
CA ARG A 395 0.04 19.59 7.18
C ARG A 395 -0.10 18.73 8.44
N MET A 396 0.62 17.61 8.46
CA MET A 396 0.90 16.83 9.65
C MET A 396 2.41 16.63 9.80
N VAL A 397 2.84 16.23 10.99
CA VAL A 397 4.17 15.70 11.25
C VAL A 397 4.09 14.72 12.43
N PHE A 398 4.84 13.64 12.35
CA PHE A 398 5.08 12.71 13.45
C PHE A 398 6.57 12.37 13.52
N ASP A 399 7.16 12.58 14.69
CA ASP A 399 8.53 12.18 15.01
C ASP A 399 8.51 10.79 15.67
N ALA A 400 9.00 9.78 14.95
CA ALA A 400 9.07 8.40 15.43
C ALA A 400 10.09 8.17 16.57
N ALA A 401 11.04 9.07 16.79
CA ALA A 401 11.97 8.96 17.92
C ALA A 401 11.33 9.45 19.23
N THR A 402 10.58 10.55 19.16
CA THR A 402 10.06 11.25 20.34
C THR A 402 8.58 11.00 20.59
N GLY A 403 7.82 10.61 19.56
CA GLY A 403 6.36 10.59 19.55
C GLY A 403 5.73 11.97 19.40
N ASP A 404 6.49 13.01 19.13
CA ASP A 404 5.90 14.34 18.98
C ASP A 404 5.08 14.42 17.68
N PHE A 405 3.80 14.80 17.82
CA PHE A 405 2.84 14.89 16.73
C PHE A 405 2.21 16.28 16.67
N ALA A 406 2.03 16.80 15.46
CA ALA A 406 1.19 17.95 15.22
C ALA A 406 0.43 17.82 13.90
N TYR A 407 -0.82 18.28 13.89
CA TYR A 407 -1.70 18.20 12.73
C TYR A 407 -2.61 19.42 12.65
N ARG A 408 -2.77 19.98 11.45
CA ARG A 408 -3.72 21.07 11.19
C ARG A 408 -4.72 20.68 10.12
N TYR A 409 -5.98 21.03 10.32
CA TYR A 409 -7.04 20.86 9.32
C TYR A 409 -8.01 22.04 9.32
N THR A 410 -8.74 22.22 8.22
CA THR A 410 -9.83 23.21 8.12
C THR A 410 -11.16 22.51 8.35
N PRO A 411 -11.93 22.87 9.40
CA PRO A 411 -13.16 22.15 9.76
C PRO A 411 -14.22 22.12 8.65
N LYS A 412 -14.93 20.99 8.57
CA LYS A 412 -16.19 20.83 7.79
C LYS A 412 -17.21 20.13 8.69
N ALA A 413 -18.49 20.46 8.54
CA ALA A 413 -19.53 19.81 9.33
C ALA A 413 -19.78 18.38 8.81
N THR A 414 -19.31 17.36 9.53
CA THR A 414 -19.46 15.93 9.18
C THR A 414 -20.31 15.14 10.17
N GLY A 415 -20.84 15.76 11.23
CA GLY A 415 -21.67 15.08 12.24
C GLY A 415 -20.93 14.08 13.15
N LYS A 416 -19.61 13.92 12.97
CA LYS A 416 -18.70 13.12 13.80
C LYS A 416 -17.40 13.90 14.05
N PRO A 417 -16.75 13.71 15.22
CA PRO A 417 -15.47 14.37 15.51
C PRO A 417 -14.35 13.85 14.59
N THR A 418 -13.27 14.61 14.53
CA THR A 418 -11.98 14.12 14.06
C THR A 418 -11.46 13.07 15.04
N GLU A 419 -10.96 11.94 14.53
CA GLU A 419 -10.40 10.83 15.29
C GLU A 419 -8.90 10.71 14.99
N ILE A 420 -8.09 10.75 16.05
CA ILE A 420 -6.64 10.64 15.98
C ILE A 420 -6.22 9.45 16.84
N TYR A 421 -5.68 8.43 16.19
CA TYR A 421 -5.06 7.32 16.89
C TYR A 421 -3.78 7.80 17.60
N VAL A 422 -3.55 7.33 18.82
CA VAL A 422 -2.33 7.62 19.60
C VAL A 422 -1.49 6.36 19.73
N SER A 423 -0.25 6.39 19.25
CA SER A 423 0.65 5.22 19.29
C SER A 423 0.78 4.58 20.68
N ASP A 424 0.69 3.25 20.78
CA ASP A 424 0.98 2.53 22.04
C ASP A 424 2.47 2.44 22.35
N LEU A 425 3.34 2.57 21.34
CA LEU A 425 4.78 2.42 21.54
C LEU A 425 5.44 3.70 22.05
N HIS A 426 4.91 4.87 21.68
CA HIS A 426 5.65 6.13 21.83
C HIS A 426 5.40 6.87 23.14
N TYR A 427 4.38 6.52 23.92
CA TYR A 427 4.01 7.26 25.13
C TYR A 427 3.92 6.35 26.38
N PRO A 428 5.04 5.75 26.83
CA PRO A 428 5.03 4.78 27.93
C PRO A 428 4.55 5.36 29.27
N ASN A 429 4.60 6.68 29.43
CA ASN A 429 4.15 7.39 30.62
C ASN A 429 2.88 8.23 30.37
N GLY A 430 2.11 7.85 29.34
CA GLY A 430 0.98 8.63 28.85
C GLY A 430 1.38 9.81 27.96
N TYR A 431 0.39 10.49 27.41
CA TYR A 431 0.54 11.63 26.50
C TYR A 431 -0.22 12.86 27.01
N GLN A 432 0.15 14.03 26.48
CA GLN A 432 -0.62 15.26 26.58
C GLN A 432 -1.21 15.59 25.21
N VAL A 433 -2.41 16.17 25.21
CA VAL A 433 -3.08 16.63 24.00
C VAL A 433 -3.52 18.08 24.17
N ARG A 434 -3.31 18.87 23.12
CA ARG A 434 -3.80 20.24 23.01
C ARG A 434 -4.46 20.43 21.65
N ALA A 435 -5.63 21.05 21.62
CA ALA A 435 -6.31 21.44 20.39
C ALA A 435 -6.55 22.95 20.39
N ASP A 436 -5.95 23.66 19.44
CA ASP A 436 -6.24 25.07 19.16
C ASP A 436 -7.37 25.14 18.14
N GLY A 437 -8.38 25.99 18.37
CA GLY A 437 -9.57 26.06 17.51
C GLY A 437 -10.53 24.87 17.62
N GLY A 438 -10.26 23.94 18.54
CA GLY A 438 -11.05 22.75 18.80
C GLY A 438 -11.13 22.40 20.28
N THR A 439 -11.98 21.43 20.62
CA THR A 439 -12.12 20.86 21.96
C THR A 439 -11.83 19.37 21.90
N VAL A 440 -10.98 18.88 22.79
CA VAL A 440 -10.76 17.44 22.97
C VAL A 440 -11.94 16.87 23.76
N THR A 441 -12.62 15.89 23.17
CA THR A 441 -13.83 15.27 23.74
C THR A 441 -13.61 13.87 24.29
N SER A 442 -12.47 13.25 23.99
CA SER A 442 -12.07 11.94 24.53
C SER A 442 -11.63 12.04 25.99
N ALA A 443 -11.75 10.93 26.72
CA ALA A 443 -11.22 10.82 28.08
C ALA A 443 -9.67 10.91 28.09
N PRO A 444 -9.05 11.36 29.19
CA PRO A 444 -7.59 11.32 29.34
C PRO A 444 -7.04 9.90 29.14
N GLY A 445 -5.97 9.77 28.36
CA GLY A 445 -5.32 8.48 28.09
C GLY A 445 -6.10 7.57 27.12
N ALA A 446 -7.17 8.05 26.50
CA ALA A 446 -7.89 7.29 25.48
C ALA A 446 -6.97 6.91 24.31
N ARG A 447 -7.23 5.75 23.69
CA ARG A 447 -6.45 5.29 22.56
C ARG A 447 -6.67 6.12 21.29
N THR A 448 -7.90 6.56 21.12
CA THR A 448 -8.32 7.47 20.05
C THR A 448 -8.71 8.80 20.68
N VAL A 449 -8.00 9.85 20.30
CA VAL A 449 -8.32 11.23 20.66
C VAL A 449 -9.42 11.71 19.73
N THR A 450 -10.52 12.20 20.30
CA THR A 450 -11.60 12.84 19.54
C THR A 450 -11.53 14.36 19.69
N VAL A 451 -11.62 15.08 18.56
CA VAL A 451 -11.56 16.55 18.51
C VAL A 451 -12.73 17.11 17.73
N GLU A 452 -13.49 18.00 18.37
CA GLU A 452 -14.55 18.79 17.75
C GLU A 452 -14.08 20.22 17.50
N ALA A 453 -14.31 20.75 16.31
CA ALA A 453 -13.99 22.15 16.01
C ALA A 453 -14.93 23.10 16.77
N THR A 454 -14.40 24.20 17.31
CA THR A 454 -15.22 25.21 18.01
C THR A 454 -15.82 26.26 17.08
N GLY A 455 -15.43 26.24 15.80
CA GLY A 455 -15.90 27.16 14.76
C GLY A 455 -15.31 26.81 13.40
N SER A 456 -15.27 27.79 12.49
CA SER A 456 -14.77 27.61 11.11
C SER A 456 -13.26 27.89 10.95
N ALA A 457 -12.59 28.37 12.00
CA ALA A 457 -11.14 28.59 11.97
C ALA A 457 -10.39 27.25 11.93
N PRO A 458 -9.19 27.18 11.33
CA PRO A 458 -8.40 25.96 11.32
C PRO A 458 -8.15 25.42 12.72
N VAL A 459 -8.30 24.10 12.87
CA VAL A 459 -7.96 23.37 14.11
C VAL A 459 -6.51 22.93 14.01
N THR A 460 -5.76 23.08 15.10
CA THR A 460 -4.41 22.52 15.21
C THR A 460 -4.32 21.63 16.45
N VAL A 461 -4.00 20.36 16.27
CA VAL A 461 -3.87 19.36 17.33
C VAL A 461 -2.40 19.05 17.56
N TYR A 462 -1.99 18.98 18.82
CA TYR A 462 -0.67 18.56 19.26
C TYR A 462 -0.82 17.38 20.21
N ILE A 463 -0.04 16.33 20.01
CA ILE A 463 0.03 15.16 20.89
C ILE A 463 1.50 14.86 21.15
N ASN A 464 1.91 14.81 22.41
CA ASN A 464 3.31 14.62 22.76
C ASN A 464 3.46 14.03 24.17
N ARG A 465 4.66 13.54 24.49
CA ARG A 465 4.99 13.10 25.86
C ARG A 465 4.87 14.27 26.85
N PRO A 466 4.44 14.04 28.10
CA PRO A 466 4.55 15.02 29.17
C PRO A 466 5.99 15.54 29.30
N GLY A 467 6.16 16.86 29.29
CA GLY A 467 7.48 17.51 29.37
C GLY A 467 8.23 17.66 28.04
N SER A 468 7.68 17.14 26.93
CA SER A 468 8.16 17.50 25.59
C SER A 468 7.75 18.93 25.23
N ALA A 469 8.57 19.60 24.42
CA ALA A 469 8.21 20.87 23.79
C ALA A 469 7.14 20.69 22.69
N GLY A 470 6.95 19.46 22.20
CA GLY A 470 6.03 19.10 21.14
C GLY A 470 6.56 19.43 19.74
N ALA A 471 5.89 18.91 18.72
CA ALA A 471 6.27 19.13 17.33
C ALA A 471 5.93 20.57 16.87
N THR A 472 6.76 21.09 15.98
CA THR A 472 6.45 22.31 15.23
C THR A 472 5.88 21.92 13.88
N LEU A 473 4.68 22.40 13.55
CA LEU A 473 4.10 22.19 12.22
C LEU A 473 4.95 22.87 11.15
N PRO A 474 5.22 22.21 10.01
CA PRO A 474 5.85 22.84 8.87
C PRO A 474 5.10 24.10 8.42
N ALA A 475 5.84 25.18 8.14
CA ALA A 475 5.27 26.42 7.61
C ALA A 475 4.98 26.30 6.10
N GLY A 476 4.02 27.08 5.59
CA GLY A 476 3.69 27.15 4.16
C GLY A 476 2.28 26.64 3.83
N ALA A 477 1.86 26.84 2.57
CA ALA A 477 0.58 26.29 2.08
C ALA A 477 0.66 24.77 2.04
N PHE A 478 -0.41 24.08 2.47
CA PHE A 478 -0.60 22.65 2.21
C PHE A 478 -1.11 22.52 0.78
N ASP A 479 -0.34 21.86 -0.06
CA ASP A 479 -0.76 21.49 -1.40
C ASP A 479 -0.59 19.98 -1.51
N PRO A 480 -1.69 19.21 -1.57
CA PRO A 480 -1.64 17.76 -1.67
C PRO A 480 -0.99 17.26 -2.98
N GLY A 481 -0.70 18.14 -3.95
CA GLY A 481 0.03 17.80 -5.17
C GLY A 481 1.34 18.55 -5.41
N SER A 482 1.70 19.61 -4.67
CA SER A 482 2.93 20.38 -4.99
C SER A 482 4.17 19.78 -4.34
N ALA A 483 5.10 19.37 -5.21
CA ALA A 483 6.48 19.11 -4.87
C ALA A 483 7.07 20.31 -4.11
N ALA A 484 7.36 20.12 -2.82
CA ALA A 484 8.34 20.98 -2.17
C ALA A 484 9.69 20.69 -2.84
N THR A 485 10.17 21.62 -3.67
CA THR A 485 11.55 21.62 -4.15
C THR A 485 12.48 21.63 -2.94
N ALA A 486 12.98 20.47 -2.54
CA ALA A 486 14.10 20.35 -1.63
C ALA A 486 15.36 20.81 -2.38
N THR A 487 15.57 22.12 -2.51
CA THR A 487 16.90 22.65 -2.81
C THR A 487 17.76 22.50 -1.57
N GLY A 488 18.27 21.29 -1.33
CA GLY A 488 19.42 21.06 -0.48
C GLY A 488 20.64 21.62 -1.19
N SER A 489 20.91 22.92 -1.00
CA SER A 489 22.25 23.46 -1.26
C SER A 489 23.21 22.75 -0.31
N ALA A 490 23.91 21.75 -0.82
CA ALA A 490 25.16 21.28 -0.25
C ALA A 490 26.15 22.45 -0.32
N GLY A 491 26.13 23.29 0.72
CA GLY A 491 27.16 24.27 0.98
C GLY A 491 28.44 23.51 1.31
N ILE A 492 29.28 23.29 0.30
CA ILE A 492 30.67 22.92 0.49
C ILE A 492 31.31 24.09 1.24
N GLY A 493 31.48 23.93 2.55
CA GLY A 493 32.23 24.83 3.40
C GLY A 493 33.72 24.76 3.03
N THR A 494 34.14 25.53 2.04
CA THR A 494 35.55 25.91 1.91
C THR A 494 35.81 27.05 2.89
N GLY A 495 36.51 26.74 3.97
CA GLY A 495 37.04 27.75 4.87
C GLY A 495 37.95 28.72 4.12
N SER A 496 37.76 30.02 4.34
CA SER A 496 38.83 30.98 4.14
C SER A 496 38.71 32.09 5.16
N ALA A 497 39.79 32.23 5.92
CA ALA A 497 40.02 33.26 6.90
C ALA A 497 39.97 34.64 6.22
N GLY A 498 39.39 35.60 6.93
CA GLY A 498 39.36 36.99 6.49
C GLY A 498 40.75 37.60 6.41
N SER A 499 41.01 38.31 5.32
CA SER A 499 41.85 39.51 5.35
C SER A 499 41.43 40.44 4.21
N SER A 500 40.90 41.59 4.61
CA SER A 500 40.66 42.75 3.78
C SER A 500 41.98 43.46 3.44
N THR A 501 42.08 43.95 2.20
CA THR A 501 42.94 44.97 1.57
C THR A 501 43.59 44.34 0.34
N GLY A 502 43.41 44.81 -0.90
CA GLY A 502 43.36 46.18 -1.38
C GLY A 502 44.21 46.22 -2.65
N LEU A 503 43.60 46.61 -3.77
CA LEU A 503 44.17 47.26 -4.96
C LEU A 503 45.49 46.72 -5.55
N GLY A 504 45.45 46.31 -6.82
CA GLY A 504 46.66 46.11 -7.61
C GLY A 504 46.43 45.63 -9.03
N THR A 505 46.23 46.59 -9.93
CA THR A 505 46.22 46.48 -11.40
C THR A 505 47.44 45.76 -11.98
N GLY A 506 47.28 45.00 -13.08
CA GLY A 506 48.41 44.57 -13.89
C GLY A 506 48.03 43.61 -15.02
N SER A 507 47.91 44.14 -16.23
CA SER A 507 47.71 43.41 -17.49
C SER A 507 48.88 42.46 -17.82
N VAL A 508 48.64 41.53 -18.75
CA VAL A 508 49.38 41.25 -20.00
C VAL A 508 49.42 39.75 -20.32
N GLY A 509 49.01 39.39 -21.54
CA GLY A 509 49.83 38.51 -22.38
C GLY A 509 49.29 37.11 -22.71
N SER A 510 48.70 36.99 -23.90
CA SER A 510 48.61 35.76 -24.68
C SER A 510 49.99 35.10 -24.90
N ALA A 511 50.03 33.77 -25.01
CA ALA A 511 50.53 33.06 -26.21
C ALA A 511 50.54 31.54 -26.01
N ALA A 512 50.28 30.86 -27.12
CA ALA A 512 50.22 29.41 -27.31
C ALA A 512 51.61 28.77 -27.55
N GLY A 513 51.66 27.44 -27.47
CA GLY A 513 52.74 26.56 -27.94
C GLY A 513 52.78 25.28 -27.09
N ALA A 514 52.16 24.16 -27.48
CA ALA A 514 52.53 23.18 -28.51
C ALA A 514 53.72 22.26 -28.13
N VAL A 515 53.54 20.97 -28.47
CA VAL A 515 54.51 19.91 -28.78
C VAL A 515 54.78 18.80 -27.71
N ALA A 516 54.09 17.67 -27.92
CA ALA A 516 54.56 16.30 -28.22
C ALA A 516 55.56 15.51 -27.33
N GLY A 517 55.32 14.19 -27.30
CA GLY A 517 56.31 13.11 -27.06
C GLY A 517 55.83 12.08 -26.03
N SER A 518 55.19 10.98 -26.43
CA SER A 518 55.76 9.65 -26.77
C SER A 518 56.06 8.77 -25.53
N SER A 519 55.33 7.65 -25.36
CA SER A 519 55.81 6.25 -25.50
C SER A 519 56.45 5.74 -24.19
N GLU A 520 56.33 4.53 -23.65
CA GLU A 520 56.12 3.12 -24.04
C GLU A 520 55.73 2.39 -22.71
N SER A 521 54.83 1.42 -22.64
CA SER A 521 54.87 0.01 -23.07
C SER A 521 55.61 -0.97 -22.14
N ALA A 522 55.17 -2.24 -22.23
CA ALA A 522 55.67 -3.50 -21.67
C ALA A 522 55.15 -3.88 -20.26
N GLY A 523 54.52 -5.05 -20.07
CA GLY A 523 54.28 -6.17 -21.00
C GLY A 523 53.53 -7.30 -20.30
#